data_AF-A0A0C2MJ15-F1
#
_entry.id   AF-A0A0C2MJ15-F1
#
_cell.length_a   1.000
_cell.length_b   1.000
_cell.length_c   1.000
_cell.angle_alpha   90.00
_cell.angle_beta   90.00
_cell.angle_gamma   90.00
#
_symmetry.space_group_name_H-M   'P 1'
#
loop_
_entity.id
_entity.type
_entity.pdbx_description
1 polymer ?
#
loop_
_entity_poly.entity_id
_entity_poly.type
_entity_poly.pdbx_seq_one_letter_code
_entity_poly.pdbx_strand_id
1 'polypeptide(L)'
;MARSLEYDDDGLIFGHFCIALVSFFFLPLSYYIFTRHVRCSFCFNLGPPQIVPPFSCHCVPCNQKYQKIIRESRKIKKRVLCLLLLIFLWILFVLFIRMSRGFKFSESKNFDPFKILGVDNSASIKDIKRAYRKLVLTKHPDRGGDVDEFLMITRAFKSF
;
A
#
# COMPACT_ATOMS: atom_id res chain seq x y z
N MET A 1 28.23 6.78 20.72
CA MET A 1 27.87 7.07 19.32
C MET A 1 26.35 7.10 19.24
N ALA A 2 25.75 8.29 19.30
CA ALA A 2 24.30 8.43 19.16
C ALA A 2 23.97 8.28 17.67
N ARG A 3 23.17 7.28 17.33
CA ARG A 3 22.61 7.14 15.97
C ARG A 3 21.59 8.26 15.78
N SER A 4 21.87 9.21 14.91
CA SER A 4 20.87 10.17 14.45
C SER A 4 19.77 9.38 13.73
N LEU A 5 18.53 9.55 14.18
CA LEU A 5 17.37 9.02 13.48
C LEU A 5 17.20 9.85 12.20
N GLU A 6 17.72 9.33 11.10
CA GLU A 6 17.59 9.93 9.79
C GLU A 6 16.21 9.57 9.24
N TYR A 7 15.35 10.58 9.13
CA TYR A 7 13.98 10.43 8.65
C TYR A 7 13.99 10.41 7.12
N ASP A 8 13.17 9.54 6.53
CA ASP A 8 13.04 9.45 5.08
C ASP A 8 12.20 10.63 4.56
N ASP A 9 12.87 11.64 4.02
CA ASP A 9 12.24 12.84 3.44
C ASP A 9 11.31 12.49 2.26
N ASP A 10 11.52 11.33 1.62
CA ASP A 10 10.81 10.91 0.40
C ASP A 10 9.55 10.07 0.69
N GLY A 11 9.28 9.75 1.96
CA GLY A 11 8.08 9.00 2.39
C GLY A 11 8.01 7.57 1.86
N LEU A 12 9.06 7.07 1.21
CA LEU A 12 9.13 5.75 0.58
C LEU A 12 9.15 4.63 1.62
N ILE A 13 9.97 4.77 2.66
CA ILE A 13 10.09 3.83 3.77
C ILE A 13 8.77 3.77 4.56
N PHE A 14 8.13 4.92 4.77
CA PHE A 14 6.80 4.98 5.39
C PHE A 14 5.73 4.28 4.55
N GLY A 15 5.77 4.44 3.22
CA GLY A 15 4.90 3.71 2.30
C GLY A 15 5.07 2.19 2.38
N HIS A 16 6.31 1.70 2.42
CA HIS A 16 6.61 0.27 2.60
C HIS A 16 6.16 -0.25 3.96
N PHE A 17 6.34 0.54 5.02
CA PHE A 17 5.86 0.20 6.36
C PHE A 17 4.33 0.05 6.39
N CYS A 18 3.59 0.99 5.80
CA CYS A 18 2.14 0.92 5.69
C CYS A 18 1.69 -0.31 4.89
N ILE A 19 2.35 -0.62 3.77
CA ILE A 19 2.04 -1.81 2.96
C ILE A 19 2.30 -3.10 3.76
N ALA A 20 3.41 -3.18 4.50
CA ALA A 20 3.72 -4.33 5.34
C ALA A 20 2.69 -4.51 6.47
N LEU A 21 2.30 -3.41 7.12
CA LEU A 21 1.29 -3.43 8.18
C LEU A 21 -0.08 -3.87 7.67
N VAL A 22 -0.53 -3.34 6.54
CA VAL A 22 -1.79 -3.76 5.89
C VAL A 22 -1.73 -5.22 5.48
N SER A 23 -0.61 -5.68 4.91
CA SER A 23 -0.40 -7.08 4.52
C SER A 23 -0.52 -8.03 5.72
N PHE A 24 0.06 -7.65 6.86
CA PHE A 24 0.07 -8.45 8.07
C PHE A 24 -1.34 -8.71 8.63
N PHE A 25 -2.27 -7.76 8.50
CA PHE A 25 -3.67 -7.95 8.93
C PHE A 25 -4.54 -8.63 7.85
N PHE A 26 -4.28 -8.36 6.57
CA PHE A 26 -5.07 -8.92 5.47
C PHE A 26 -4.84 -10.43 5.26
N LEU A 27 -3.62 -10.92 5.45
CA LEU A 27 -3.27 -12.34 5.31
C LEU A 27 -4.03 -13.26 6.30
N PRO A 28 -4.01 -13.04 7.63
CA PRO A 28 -4.73 -13.89 8.57
C PRO A 28 -6.25 -13.77 8.43
N LEU A 29 -6.77 -12.57 8.14
CA LEU A 29 -8.21 -12.37 7.92
C LEU A 29 -8.69 -13.11 6.67
N SER A 30 -7.94 -13.00 5.57
CA SER A 30 -8.28 -13.71 4.33
C SER A 30 -8.15 -15.22 4.49
N TYR A 31 -7.13 -15.71 5.18
CA TYR A 31 -6.96 -17.12 5.52
C TYR A 31 -8.12 -17.64 6.39
N TYR A 32 -8.53 -16.89 7.42
CA TYR A 32 -9.66 -17.26 8.28
C TYR A 32 -10.99 -17.32 7.53
N ILE A 33 -11.29 -16.30 6.70
CA ILE A 33 -12.52 -16.26 5.89
C ILE A 33 -12.50 -17.39 4.85
N PHE A 34 -11.38 -17.57 4.16
CA PHE A 34 -11.21 -18.61 3.15
C PHE A 34 -11.37 -20.01 3.75
N THR A 35 -10.67 -20.33 4.84
CA THR A 35 -10.78 -21.64 5.51
C THR A 35 -12.20 -21.88 6.04
N ARG A 36 -12.87 -20.87 6.61
CA ARG A 36 -14.26 -20.98 7.09
C ARG A 36 -15.26 -21.20 5.95
N HIS A 37 -15.07 -20.55 4.80
CA HIS A 37 -15.98 -20.65 3.67
C HIS A 37 -15.74 -21.88 2.77
N VAL A 38 -14.48 -22.27 2.56
CA VAL A 38 -14.10 -23.42 1.71
C VAL A 38 -14.29 -24.75 2.45
N ARG A 39 -14.02 -24.82 3.76
CA ARG A 39 -14.28 -26.03 4.56
C ARG A 39 -15.77 -26.33 4.69
N CYS A 40 -16.63 -25.32 4.49
CA CYS A 40 -18.08 -25.49 4.41
C CYS A 40 -18.58 -25.81 2.98
N SER A 41 -17.72 -25.69 1.97
CA SER A 41 -18.00 -26.17 0.60
C SER A 41 -17.62 -27.64 0.42
N PHE A 42 -16.62 -28.14 1.17
CA PHE A 42 -16.15 -29.53 1.06
C PHE A 42 -17.06 -30.56 1.77
N CYS A 43 -17.98 -30.12 2.63
CA CYS A 43 -19.11 -30.95 3.09
C CYS A 43 -20.33 -30.87 2.16
N PHE A 44 -20.15 -30.52 0.88
CA PHE A 44 -21.13 -30.82 -0.17
C PHE A 44 -20.97 -32.30 -0.53
N ASN A 45 -21.37 -33.16 0.41
CA ASN A 45 -21.45 -34.60 0.21
C ASN A 45 -22.24 -34.91 -1.06
N LEU A 46 -21.71 -35.86 -1.83
CA LEU A 46 -22.30 -36.41 -3.03
C LEU A 46 -23.76 -36.83 -2.78
N GLY A 47 -24.69 -36.06 -3.34
CA GLY A 47 -26.07 -36.48 -3.54
C GLY A 47 -26.50 -35.97 -4.91
N PRO A 48 -26.98 -36.84 -5.83
CA PRO A 48 -27.38 -36.41 -7.16
C PRO A 48 -28.50 -35.35 -7.06
N PRO A 49 -28.57 -34.40 -8.02
CA PRO A 49 -29.65 -33.43 -8.06
C PRO A 49 -30.94 -34.19 -8.36
N GLN A 50 -31.76 -34.44 -7.34
CA GLN A 50 -33.11 -34.92 -7.58
C GLN A 50 -33.94 -33.75 -8.07
N ILE A 51 -33.96 -33.63 -9.40
CA ILE A 51 -34.89 -32.85 -10.22
C ILE A 51 -36.30 -33.18 -9.70
N VAL A 52 -36.91 -32.24 -8.97
CA VAL A 52 -38.31 -32.37 -8.56
C VAL A 52 -39.19 -32.27 -9.81
N PRO A 53 -40.09 -33.23 -10.06
CA PRO A 53 -40.92 -33.27 -11.28
C PRO A 53 -41.92 -32.09 -11.35
N PRO A 54 -42.47 -31.80 -12.54
CA PRO A 54 -43.21 -30.58 -12.89
C PRO A 54 -44.63 -30.50 -12.29
N PHE A 55 -44.94 -31.24 -11.23
CA PHE A 55 -46.27 -31.28 -10.64
C PHE A 55 -46.40 -30.32 -9.46
N SER A 56 -47.38 -29.43 -9.55
CA SER A 56 -47.79 -28.41 -8.59
C SER A 56 -48.37 -29.00 -7.29
N CYS A 57 -47.58 -29.75 -6.52
CA CYS A 57 -48.01 -30.12 -5.15
C CYS A 57 -47.85 -28.94 -4.20
N HIS A 58 -48.97 -28.43 -3.70
CA HIS A 58 -49.01 -27.43 -2.61
C HIS A 58 -49.18 -28.05 -1.21
N CYS A 59 -48.88 -29.34 -1.08
CA CYS A 59 -48.83 -30.03 0.20
C CYS A 59 -47.78 -29.42 1.15
N VAL A 60 -48.13 -29.24 2.43
CA VAL A 60 -47.26 -28.70 3.50
C VAL A 60 -45.83 -29.31 3.50
N PRO A 61 -45.63 -30.64 3.41
CA PRO A 61 -44.28 -31.23 3.39
C PRO A 61 -43.45 -30.82 2.15
N CYS A 62 -44.09 -30.65 0.98
CA CYS A 62 -43.39 -30.24 -0.24
C CYS A 62 -42.98 -28.76 -0.18
N ASN A 63 -43.86 -27.88 0.31
CA ASN A 63 -43.55 -26.46 0.49
C ASN A 63 -42.42 -26.26 1.53
N GLN A 64 -42.41 -27.05 2.61
CA GLN A 64 -41.32 -27.03 3.59
C GLN A 64 -39.97 -27.46 2.99
N LYS A 65 -39.95 -28.48 2.11
CA LYS A 65 -38.73 -28.92 1.39
C LYS A 65 -38.24 -27.83 0.44
N TYR A 66 -39.13 -27.21 -0.34
CA TYR A 66 -38.81 -26.11 -1.24
C TYR A 66 -38.22 -24.91 -0.50
N GLN A 67 -38.83 -24.50 0.62
CA GLN A 67 -38.31 -23.40 1.44
C GLN A 67 -36.91 -23.69 2.02
N LYS A 68 -36.62 -24.94 2.39
CA LYS A 68 -35.28 -25.34 2.84
C LYS A 68 -34.26 -25.18 1.71
N ILE A 69 -34.56 -25.64 0.49
CA ILE A 69 -33.68 -25.48 -0.68
C ILE A 69 -33.39 -24.00 -0.98
N ILE A 70 -34.40 -23.13 -0.92
CA ILE A 70 -34.21 -21.67 -1.10
C ILE A 70 -33.35 -21.05 0.02
N ARG A 71 -33.52 -21.48 1.27
CA ARG A 71 -32.70 -20.97 2.39
C ARG A 71 -31.24 -21.39 2.25
N GLU A 72 -30.97 -22.62 1.86
CA GLU A 72 -29.61 -23.12 1.62
C GLU A 72 -28.96 -22.45 0.41
N SER A 73 -29.70 -22.25 -0.70
CA SER A 73 -29.17 -21.53 -1.88
C SER A 73 -28.82 -20.07 -1.57
N ARG A 74 -29.58 -19.39 -0.70
CA ARG A 74 -29.23 -18.04 -0.22
C ARG A 74 -27.95 -18.02 0.62
N LYS A 75 -27.73 -19.02 1.48
CA LYS A 75 -26.48 -19.16 2.23
C LYS A 75 -25.30 -19.35 1.27
N ILE A 76 -25.44 -20.24 0.28
CA ILE A 76 -24.41 -20.49 -0.74
C ILE A 76 -24.12 -19.22 -1.56
N LYS A 77 -25.15 -18.52 -2.06
CA LYS A 77 -24.99 -17.24 -2.78
C LYS A 77 -24.24 -16.20 -1.95
N LYS A 78 -24.57 -16.06 -0.66
CA LYS A 78 -23.82 -15.16 0.25
C LYS A 78 -22.36 -15.59 0.43
N ARG A 79 -22.07 -16.90 0.53
CA ARG A 79 -20.70 -17.42 0.61
C ARG A 79 -19.90 -17.13 -0.66
N VAL A 80 -20.48 -17.38 -1.83
CA VAL A 80 -19.85 -17.10 -3.12
C VAL A 80 -19.59 -15.60 -3.28
N LEU A 81 -20.56 -14.75 -2.93
CA LEU A 81 -20.39 -13.30 -2.95
C LEU A 81 -19.23 -12.84 -2.06
N CYS A 82 -19.12 -13.33 -0.82
CA CYS A 82 -18.01 -12.99 0.06
C CYS A 82 -16.64 -13.38 -0.52
N LEU A 83 -16.55 -14.56 -1.15
CA LEU A 83 -15.30 -15.02 -1.78
C LEU A 83 -14.92 -14.17 -3.00
N LEU A 84 -15.90 -13.78 -3.83
CA LEU A 84 -15.67 -12.88 -4.97
C LEU A 84 -15.20 -11.50 -4.52
N LEU A 85 -15.81 -10.94 -3.47
CA LEU A 85 -15.37 -9.66 -2.89
C LEU A 85 -13.96 -9.74 -2.32
N LEU A 86 -13.60 -10.87 -1.69
CA LEU A 86 -12.25 -11.10 -1.17
C LEU A 86 -11.23 -11.18 -2.32
N ILE A 87 -11.53 -11.90 -3.41
CA ILE A 87 -10.68 -11.95 -4.59
C ILE A 87 -10.51 -10.56 -5.21
N PHE A 88 -11.60 -9.80 -5.36
CA PHE A 88 -11.55 -8.43 -5.87
C PHE A 88 -10.67 -7.52 -5.01
N LEU A 89 -10.78 -7.61 -3.68
CA LEU A 89 -9.96 -6.85 -2.74
C LEU A 89 -8.47 -7.19 -2.86
N TRP A 90 -8.13 -8.47 -3.06
CA TRP A 90 -6.77 -8.91 -3.34
C TRP A 90 -6.22 -8.37 -4.66
N ILE A 91 -7.04 -8.33 -5.71
CA ILE A 91 -6.67 -7.74 -7.01
C ILE A 91 -6.37 -6.24 -6.83
N LEU A 92 -7.25 -5.49 -6.14
CA LEU A 92 -7.02 -4.08 -5.85
C LEU A 92 -5.75 -3.85 -5.02
N PHE A 93 -5.48 -4.70 -4.03
CA PHE A 93 -4.26 -4.61 -3.21
C PHE A 93 -2.99 -4.81 -4.06
N VAL A 94 -2.99 -5.78 -4.97
CA VAL A 94 -1.89 -6.00 -5.91
C VAL A 94 -1.75 -4.82 -6.88
N LEU A 95 -2.85 -4.28 -7.40
CA LEU A 95 -2.83 -3.10 -8.27
C LEU A 95 -2.29 -1.88 -7.53
N PHE A 96 -2.66 -1.68 -6.27
CA PHE A 96 -2.14 -0.60 -5.43
C PHE A 96 -0.62 -0.72 -5.22
N ILE A 97 -0.12 -1.93 -4.96
CA ILE A 97 1.33 -2.23 -4.88
C ILE A 97 2.03 -1.98 -6.23
N ARG A 98 1.37 -2.19 -7.36
CA ARG A 98 1.92 -1.88 -8.69
C ARG A 98 1.93 -0.37 -8.94
N MET A 99 0.88 0.33 -8.51
CA MET A 99 0.75 1.77 -8.62
C MET A 99 1.79 2.50 -7.75
N SER A 100 2.04 2.01 -6.54
CA SER A 100 3.01 2.61 -5.63
C SER A 100 4.46 2.52 -6.15
N ARG A 101 4.78 1.52 -6.98
CA ARG A 101 6.10 1.45 -7.66
C ARG A 101 6.33 2.57 -8.67
N GLY A 102 5.26 3.20 -9.18
CA GLY A 102 5.34 4.32 -10.11
C GLY A 102 5.63 5.66 -9.43
N PHE A 103 5.41 5.76 -8.11
CA PHE A 103 5.67 6.96 -7.33
C PHE A 103 7.14 7.00 -6.88
N LYS A 104 8.07 7.12 -7.83
CA LYS A 104 9.43 7.53 -7.53
C LYS A 104 9.43 9.05 -7.48
N PHE A 105 9.26 9.62 -6.29
CA PHE A 105 9.69 11.00 -6.06
C PHE A 105 11.19 11.04 -6.39
N SER A 106 11.61 12.06 -7.13
CA SER A 106 12.94 12.16 -7.71
C SER A 106 14.02 12.06 -6.64
N GLU A 107 14.55 10.85 -6.46
CA GLU A 107 15.84 10.64 -5.84
C GLU A 107 16.83 11.54 -6.59
N SER A 108 17.36 12.49 -5.85
CA SER A 108 18.43 13.39 -6.23
C SER A 108 19.67 12.55 -6.55
N LYS A 109 19.67 11.92 -7.71
CA LYS A 109 20.76 11.05 -8.19
C LYS A 109 22.10 11.78 -8.36
N ASN A 110 22.16 13.08 -8.03
CA ASN A 110 23.36 13.90 -7.95
C ASN A 110 23.32 14.91 -6.77
N PHE A 111 22.82 14.54 -5.59
CA PHE A 111 23.04 15.39 -4.40
C PHE A 111 24.48 15.24 -3.92
N ASP A 112 25.38 16.01 -4.53
CA ASP A 112 26.78 16.10 -4.15
C ASP A 112 26.99 17.44 -3.43
N PRO A 113 27.09 17.45 -2.08
CA PRO A 113 27.15 18.67 -1.28
C PRO A 113 28.31 19.60 -1.68
N PHE A 114 29.43 19.02 -2.12
CA PHE A 114 30.60 19.76 -2.58
C PHE A 114 30.33 20.48 -3.90
N LYS A 115 29.67 19.81 -4.86
CA LYS A 115 29.26 20.43 -6.14
C LYS A 115 28.21 21.52 -5.94
N ILE A 116 27.26 21.33 -5.03
CA ILE A 116 26.21 22.32 -4.74
C ILE A 116 26.82 23.59 -4.13
N LEU A 117 27.79 23.44 -3.24
CA LEU A 117 28.51 24.57 -2.64
C LEU A 117 29.63 25.12 -3.54
N GLY A 118 29.96 24.43 -4.64
CA GLY A 118 31.04 24.79 -5.55
C GLY A 118 32.43 24.72 -4.91
N VAL A 119 32.64 23.79 -3.98
CA VAL A 119 33.91 23.58 -3.27
C VAL A 119 34.51 22.22 -3.63
N ASP A 120 35.82 22.09 -3.46
CA ASP A 120 36.50 20.81 -3.70
C ASP A 120 36.13 19.77 -2.64
N ASN A 121 36.17 18.49 -3.00
CA ASN A 121 35.92 17.37 -2.08
C ASN A 121 36.91 17.34 -0.91
N SER A 122 38.08 17.96 -1.03
CA SER A 122 39.06 18.11 0.05
C SER A 122 39.03 19.47 0.77
N ALA A 123 37.99 20.29 0.56
CA ALA A 123 37.90 21.61 1.16
C ALA A 123 37.75 21.56 2.70
N SER A 124 38.34 22.54 3.40
CA SER A 124 38.23 22.63 4.85
C SER A 124 36.84 23.12 5.27
N ILE A 125 36.42 22.79 6.51
CA ILE A 125 35.17 23.29 7.12
C ILE A 125 35.09 24.83 7.07
N LYS A 126 36.23 25.53 7.15
CA LYS A 126 36.31 26.99 7.02
C LYS A 126 35.88 27.46 5.63
N ASP A 127 36.31 26.76 4.59
CA ASP A 127 36.01 27.07 3.19
C ASP A 127 34.56 26.76 2.86
N ILE A 128 34.03 25.63 3.36
CA ILE A 128 32.62 25.24 3.26
C ILE A 128 31.72 26.32 3.87
N LYS A 129 32.03 26.81 5.08
CA LYS A 129 31.27 27.90 5.73
C LYS A 129 31.35 29.20 4.95
N ARG A 130 32.49 29.51 4.34
CA ARG A 130 32.68 30.71 3.52
C ARG A 130 31.85 30.64 2.23
N ALA A 131 31.87 29.51 1.54
CA ALA A 131 31.10 29.26 0.32
C ALA A 131 29.60 29.33 0.61
N TYR A 132 29.13 28.67 1.67
CA TYR A 132 27.73 28.72 2.11
C TYR A 132 27.24 30.15 2.34
N ARG A 133 27.95 30.95 3.14
CA ARG A 133 27.56 32.35 3.43
C ARG A 133 27.44 33.18 2.15
N LYS A 134 28.37 32.99 1.21
CA LYS A 134 28.37 33.68 -0.09
C LYS A 134 27.14 33.30 -0.91
N LEU A 135 26.83 32.01 -1.02
CA LEU A 135 25.70 31.50 -1.79
C LEU A 135 24.34 31.94 -1.20
N VAL A 136 24.18 31.86 0.12
CA VAL A 136 22.99 32.34 0.85
C VAL A 136 22.72 33.81 0.58
N LEU A 137 23.76 34.66 0.64
CA LEU A 137 23.61 36.10 0.39
C LEU A 137 23.15 36.43 -1.03
N THR A 138 23.56 35.61 -2.01
CA THR A 138 23.23 35.79 -3.43
C THR A 138 21.89 35.18 -3.82
N LYS A 139 21.50 34.07 -3.19
CA LYS A 139 20.33 33.26 -3.57
C LYS A 139 19.20 33.34 -2.55
N HIS A 140 19.25 34.30 -1.62
CA HIS A 140 18.18 34.48 -0.64
C HIS A 140 16.85 34.81 -1.33
N PRO A 141 15.72 34.18 -0.95
CA PRO A 141 14.42 34.43 -1.58
C PRO A 141 13.96 35.88 -1.44
N ASP A 142 14.22 36.53 -0.31
CA ASP A 142 13.91 37.96 -0.12
C ASP A 142 14.63 38.91 -1.09
N ARG A 143 15.70 38.44 -1.76
CA ARG A 143 16.46 39.21 -2.76
C ARG A 143 16.17 38.78 -4.19
N GLY A 144 15.10 37.99 -4.40
CA GLY A 144 14.70 37.48 -5.71
C GLY A 144 15.39 36.18 -6.12
N GLY A 145 16.00 35.45 -5.17
CA GLY A 145 16.51 34.11 -5.40
C GLY A 145 15.39 33.05 -5.41
N ASP A 146 15.68 31.89 -5.99
CA ASP A 146 14.75 30.77 -5.99
C ASP A 146 14.76 30.04 -4.62
N VAL A 147 13.57 29.71 -4.13
CA VAL A 147 13.38 29.06 -2.82
C VAL A 147 13.98 27.65 -2.84
N ASP A 148 13.85 26.95 -3.96
CA ASP A 148 14.34 25.58 -4.09
C ASP A 148 15.88 25.54 -4.13
N GLU A 149 16.52 26.44 -4.87
CA GLU A 149 18.00 26.59 -4.86
C GLU A 149 18.54 26.91 -3.45
N PHE A 150 17.88 27.83 -2.73
CA PHE A 150 18.25 28.18 -1.36
C PHE A 150 18.15 26.97 -0.41
N LEU A 151 17.08 26.18 -0.56
CA LEU A 151 16.86 24.97 0.22
C LEU A 151 17.95 23.93 -0.08
N MET A 152 18.35 23.75 -1.35
CA MET A 152 19.43 22.84 -1.73
C MET A 152 20.78 23.26 -1.12
N ILE A 153 21.12 24.55 -1.15
CA ILE A 153 22.34 25.10 -0.55
C ILE A 153 22.35 24.85 0.97
N THR A 154 21.22 25.08 1.63
CA THR A 154 21.06 24.88 3.08
C THR A 154 21.14 23.39 3.45
N ARG A 155 20.51 22.52 2.66
CA ARG A 155 20.58 21.06 2.82
C ARG A 155 22.02 20.57 2.65
N ALA A 156 22.74 21.07 1.63
CA ALA A 156 24.14 20.72 1.37
C ALA A 156 25.07 21.14 2.50
N PHE A 157 24.87 22.32 3.09
CA PHE A 157 25.65 22.74 4.26
C PHE A 157 25.35 21.88 5.49
N LYS A 158 24.10 21.43 5.67
CA LYS A 158 23.67 20.61 6.83
C LYS A 158 24.22 19.18 6.80
N SER A 159 24.64 18.67 5.64
CA SER A 159 25.23 17.33 5.53
C SER A 159 26.71 17.24 5.91
N PHE A 160 27.38 18.36 6.21
CA PHE A 160 28.76 18.44 6.70
C PHE A 160 28.83 18.58 8.23
#